data_AF-A0A3S5CSH2-F1
#
_entry.id   AF-A0A3S5CSH2-F1
#
_cell.length_a   1.000
_cell.length_b   1.000
_cell.length_c   1.000
_cell.angle_alpha   90.00
_cell.angle_beta   90.00
_cell.angle_gamma   90.00
#
_symmetry.space_group_name_H-M   'P 1'
#
loop_
_entity.id
_entity.type
_entity.pdbx_description
1 polymer ?
#
loop_
_entity_poly.entity_id
_entity_poly.type
_entity_poly.pdbx_seq_one_letter_code
_entity_poly.pdbx_strand_id
1 'polypeptide(L)'
;MKIILGLRLTLKYFFKPKVTINYPYEKSRISPRFKGEHALRRYANGEEQACPVDAIVEGPNFEFASLSHEELLYDKERLLKNGDMWEQEIAIKLHNDYKYK
;
A
#
# COMPACT_ATOMS: atom_id res chain seq x y z
N MET A 1 -0.35 -47.92 1.08
CA MET A 1 -0.58 -47.08 -0.11
C MET A 1 -0.75 -45.58 0.23
N LYS A 2 0.25 -44.93 0.84
CA LYS A 2 0.21 -43.47 1.11
C LYS A 2 1.08 -42.66 0.14
N ILE A 3 2.21 -43.24 -0.28
CA ILE A 3 3.19 -42.62 -1.18
C ILE A 3 2.58 -42.35 -2.58
N ILE A 4 1.88 -43.33 -3.13
CA ILE A 4 1.23 -43.21 -4.46
C ILE A 4 0.15 -42.11 -4.46
N LEU A 5 -0.60 -41.98 -3.36
CA LEU A 5 -1.61 -40.94 -3.21
C LEU A 5 -0.97 -39.54 -3.18
N GLY A 6 0.15 -39.38 -2.47
CA GLY A 6 0.93 -38.16 -2.45
C GLY A 6 1.50 -37.80 -3.82
N LEU A 7 2.10 -38.77 -4.52
CA LEU A 7 2.68 -38.56 -5.86
C LEU A 7 1.61 -38.20 -6.92
N ARG A 8 0.41 -38.78 -6.83
CA ARG A 8 -0.72 -38.41 -7.68
C ARG A 8 -1.18 -36.97 -7.42
N LEU A 9 -1.14 -36.51 -6.17
CA LEU A 9 -1.50 -35.14 -5.82
C LEU A 9 -0.48 -34.14 -6.39
N THR A 10 0.82 -34.41 -6.24
CA THR A 10 1.88 -33.54 -6.78
C THR A 10 1.81 -33.47 -8.30
N LEU A 11 1.59 -34.59 -8.99
CA LEU A 11 1.39 -34.63 -10.44
C LEU A 11 0.16 -33.82 -10.87
N LYS A 12 -0.94 -33.86 -10.10
CA LYS A 12 -2.13 -33.03 -10.37
C LYS A 12 -1.85 -31.53 -10.28
N TYR A 13 -1.05 -31.09 -9.31
CA TYR A 13 -0.68 -29.68 -9.18
C TYR A 13 0.39 -29.24 -10.18
N PHE A 14 1.25 -30.16 -10.64
CA PHE A 14 2.25 -29.89 -11.67
C PHE A 14 1.62 -29.40 -12.99
N PHE A 15 0.47 -29.97 -13.38
CA PHE A 15 -0.25 -29.57 -14.60
C PHE A 15 -1.27 -28.44 -14.38
N LYS A 16 -1.44 -27.93 -13.16
CA LYS A 16 -2.29 -26.75 -12.94
C LYS A 16 -1.56 -25.48 -13.38
N PRO A 17 -2.27 -24.48 -13.92
CA PRO A 17 -1.66 -23.19 -14.23
C PRO A 17 -1.11 -22.55 -12.94
N LYS A 18 0.08 -21.96 -13.05
CA LYS A 18 0.73 -21.24 -11.95
C LYS A 18 -0.02 -19.94 -11.65
N VAL A 19 -0.25 -19.66 -10.36
CA VAL A 19 -0.84 -18.40 -9.88
C VAL A 19 0.28 -17.43 -9.49
N THR A 20 1.24 -17.23 -10.41
CA THR A 20 2.37 -16.31 -10.23
C THR A 20 2.11 -15.05 -11.04
N ILE A 21 2.06 -13.90 -10.37
CA ILE A 21 2.04 -12.59 -11.05
C ILE A 21 3.44 -12.22 -11.54
N ASN A 22 3.53 -11.50 -12.65
CA ASN A 22 4.81 -11.05 -13.18
C ASN A 22 5.23 -9.69 -12.60
N TYR A 23 5.68 -9.66 -11.34
CA TYR A 23 6.23 -8.44 -10.74
C TYR A 23 7.57 -8.05 -11.41
N PRO A 24 7.83 -6.77 -11.71
CA PRO A 24 7.09 -5.56 -11.34
C PRO A 24 6.02 -5.11 -12.35
N TYR A 25 5.85 -5.81 -13.46
CA TYR A 25 4.94 -5.40 -14.55
C TYR A 25 3.45 -5.63 -14.20
N GLU A 26 3.16 -6.62 -13.37
CA GLU A 26 1.82 -6.93 -12.88
C GLU A 26 1.81 -6.83 -11.35
N LYS A 27 0.98 -5.93 -10.81
CA LYS A 27 0.78 -5.75 -9.36
C LYS A 27 -0.48 -6.47 -8.90
N SER A 28 -0.47 -6.94 -7.65
CA SER A 28 -1.66 -7.54 -7.04
C SER A 28 -2.75 -6.48 -6.84
N ARG A 29 -4.01 -6.93 -6.72
CA ARG A 29 -5.12 -6.02 -6.39
C ARG A 29 -5.02 -5.62 -4.93
N ILE A 30 -4.90 -4.32 -4.67
CA ILE A 30 -4.79 -3.76 -3.33
C ILE A 30 -6.18 -3.27 -2.88
N SER A 31 -6.52 -3.52 -1.62
CA SER A 31 -7.79 -3.03 -1.06
C SER A 31 -7.74 -1.50 -0.87
N PRO A 32 -8.86 -0.77 -1.01
CA PRO A 32 -8.89 0.68 -0.75
C PRO A 32 -8.44 1.07 0.66
N ARG A 33 -8.56 0.18 1.64
CA ARG A 33 -8.13 0.37 3.04
C ARG A 33 -6.69 -0.05 3.33
N PHE A 34 -5.90 -0.32 2.29
CA PHE A 34 -4.52 -0.71 2.46
C PHE A 34 -3.71 0.40 3.17
N LYS A 35 -2.72 -0.03 3.94
CA LYS A 35 -1.91 0.80 4.83
C LYS A 35 -0.48 0.81 4.34
N GLY A 36 -0.08 1.88 3.68
CA GLY A 36 1.24 2.08 3.10
C GLY A 36 2.04 3.19 3.78
N GLU A 37 2.88 3.86 3.00
CA GLU A 37 3.76 4.95 3.43
C GLU A 37 2.96 6.09 4.08
N HIS A 38 3.51 6.65 5.16
CA HIS A 38 2.88 7.76 5.86
C HIS A 38 2.97 9.05 5.05
N ALA A 39 1.89 9.81 5.09
CA ALA A 39 1.74 11.08 4.38
C ALA A 39 1.05 12.10 5.28
N LEU A 40 1.51 13.36 5.23
CA LEU A 40 0.90 14.48 5.94
C LEU A 40 0.21 15.39 4.93
N ARG A 41 -1.09 15.67 5.13
CA ARG A 41 -1.90 16.43 4.19
C ARG A 41 -1.93 17.93 4.50
N ARG A 42 -2.18 18.74 3.46
CA ARG A 42 -2.43 20.19 3.55
C ARG A 42 -3.89 20.50 3.24
N TYR A 43 -4.38 21.63 3.73
CA TYR A 43 -5.66 22.20 3.33
C TYR A 43 -5.56 22.87 1.95
N ALA A 44 -6.71 23.13 1.32
CA ALA A 44 -6.80 23.82 0.03
C ALA A 44 -6.19 25.24 0.02
N ASN A 45 -6.01 25.87 1.20
CA ASN A 45 -5.35 27.16 1.36
C ASN A 45 -3.81 27.05 1.49
N GLY A 46 -3.24 25.84 1.41
CA GLY A 46 -1.80 25.58 1.52
C GLY A 46 -1.29 25.47 2.96
N GLU A 47 -2.11 25.77 3.96
CA GLU A 47 -1.77 25.54 5.36
C GLU A 47 -1.85 24.05 5.69
N GLU A 48 -1.06 23.61 6.66
CA GLU A 48 -1.08 22.21 7.10
C GLU A 48 -2.42 21.86 7.74
N GLN A 49 -2.92 20.65 7.51
CA GLN A 49 -4.08 20.18 8.28
C GLN A 49 -3.70 19.98 9.74
N ALA A 50 -3.87 21.02 10.56
CA ALA A 50 -3.75 20.93 12.02
C ALA A 50 -4.97 20.23 12.68
N CYS A 51 -5.94 19.76 11.87
CA CYS A 51 -7.16 19.13 12.39
C CYS A 51 -6.82 17.88 13.21
N PRO A 52 -7.51 17.63 14.34
CA PRO A 52 -7.19 16.52 15.25
C PRO A 52 -7.42 15.12 14.65
N VAL A 53 -8.01 15.02 13.47
CA VAL A 53 -8.36 13.77 12.79
C VAL A 53 -8.00 13.88 11.31
N ASP A 54 -7.34 12.86 10.76
CA ASP A 54 -6.97 12.70 9.34
C ASP A 54 -5.86 13.63 8.79
N ALA A 55 -5.09 14.31 9.64
CA ALA A 55 -3.91 15.07 9.23
C ALA A 55 -2.80 14.17 8.69
N ILE A 56 -2.42 13.15 9.47
CA ILE A 56 -1.50 12.09 9.05
C ILE A 56 -2.32 10.86 8.61
N VAL A 57 -1.96 10.32 7.46
CA VAL A 57 -2.67 9.19 6.85
C VAL A 57 -1.68 8.18 6.29
N GLU A 58 -2.11 6.92 6.26
CA GLU A 58 -1.38 5.86 5.57
C GLU A 58 -1.81 5.85 4.10
N GLY A 59 -0.86 6.19 3.23
CA GLY A 59 -1.03 6.25 1.78
C GLY A 59 -1.08 4.87 1.13
N PRO A 60 -1.17 4.84 -0.21
CA PRO A 60 -1.24 3.60 -0.99
C PRO A 60 0.14 3.01 -1.31
N ASN A 61 1.21 3.80 -1.19
CA ASN A 61 2.56 3.38 -1.55
C ASN A 61 3.13 2.33 -0.59
N PHE A 62 3.73 1.26 -1.10
CA PHE A 62 4.44 0.24 -0.31
C PHE A 62 5.84 -0.04 -0.84
N GLU A 63 6.24 0.60 -1.95
CA GLU A 63 7.51 0.38 -2.63
C GLU A 63 8.50 1.50 -2.26
N PHE A 64 8.78 1.65 -0.96
CA PHE A 64 9.64 2.71 -0.41
C PHE A 64 10.90 2.19 0.29
N ALA A 65 11.36 0.99 -0.09
CA ALA A 65 12.59 0.42 0.46
C ALA A 65 13.81 1.30 0.14
N SER A 66 14.59 1.63 1.17
CA SER A 66 15.81 2.42 1.08
C SER A 66 17.07 1.56 1.24
N LEU A 67 18.22 2.12 0.90
CA LEU A 67 19.52 1.49 1.12
C LEU A 67 20.20 1.96 2.42
N SER A 68 19.80 3.12 2.93
CA SER A 68 20.32 3.72 4.16
C SER A 68 19.24 3.81 5.25
N HIS A 69 19.67 3.78 6.51
CA HIS A 69 18.77 3.91 7.65
C HIS A 69 18.28 5.35 7.79
N GLU A 70 19.11 6.35 7.48
CA GLU A 70 18.71 7.76 7.56
C GLU A 70 17.54 8.09 6.63
N GLU A 71 17.46 7.44 5.47
CA GLU A 71 16.33 7.61 4.53
C GLU A 71 14.98 7.16 5.10
N LEU A 72 14.95 6.27 6.10
CA LEU A 72 13.72 5.82 6.77
C LEU A 72 13.35 6.68 7.98
N LEU A 73 14.23 7.61 8.38
CA LEU A 73 13.94 8.59 9.42
C LEU A 73 13.27 9.81 8.77
N TYR A 74 11.94 9.74 8.65
CA TYR A 74 11.18 10.81 8.00
C TYR A 74 11.12 12.07 8.85
N ASP A 75 11.49 13.19 8.23
CA ASP A 75 11.18 14.51 8.71
C ASP A 75 9.77 14.95 8.25
N LYS A 76 9.34 16.08 8.78
CA LYS A 76 8.04 16.67 8.44
C LYS A 76 7.97 17.04 6.96
N GLU A 77 9.06 17.49 6.37
CA GLU A 77 9.11 17.87 4.95
C GLU A 77 8.89 16.67 4.04
N ARG A 78 9.49 15.52 4.36
CA ARG A 78 9.29 14.26 3.65
C ARG A 78 7.84 13.81 3.72
N LEU A 79 7.22 13.86 4.90
CA LEU A 79 5.82 13.49 5.06
C LEU A 79 4.88 14.41 4.27
N LEU A 80 5.17 15.71 4.22
CA LEU A 80 4.40 16.67 3.43
C LEU A 80 4.57 16.42 1.93
N LYS A 81 5.80 16.15 1.47
CA LYS A 81 6.07 15.74 0.08
C LYS A 81 5.28 14.48 -0.29
N ASN A 82 5.23 13.51 0.60
CA ASN A 82 4.43 12.29 0.40
C ASN A 82 2.93 12.62 0.31
N GLY A 83 2.43 13.52 1.16
CA GLY A 83 1.06 14.02 1.09
C GLY A 83 0.75 14.68 -0.25
N ASP A 84 1.59 15.63 -0.66
CA ASP A 84 1.42 16.36 -1.92
C ASP A 84 1.43 15.40 -3.14
N MET A 85 2.27 14.37 -3.11
CA MET A 85 2.36 13.35 -4.18
C MET A 85 1.11 12.45 -4.26
N TRP A 86 0.56 12.04 -3.11
CA TRP A 86 -0.50 11.02 -3.03
C TRP A 86 -1.89 11.59 -2.70
N GLU A 87 -2.04 12.91 -2.64
CA GLU A 87 -3.25 13.60 -2.18
C GLU A 87 -4.52 13.13 -2.90
N GLN A 88 -4.46 12.94 -4.23
CA GLN A 88 -5.60 12.49 -5.03
C GLN A 88 -6.10 11.09 -4.60
N GLU A 89 -5.18 10.14 -4.46
CA GLU A 89 -5.53 8.76 -4.09
C GLU A 89 -5.99 8.67 -2.64
N ILE A 90 -5.34 9.43 -1.76
CA ILE A 90 -5.71 9.56 -0.35
C ILE A 90 -7.11 10.16 -0.21
N ALA A 91 -7.42 11.23 -0.94
CA ALA A 91 -8.73 11.86 -0.92
C ALA A 91 -9.84 10.92 -1.40
N ILE A 92 -9.58 10.15 -2.47
CA ILE A 92 -10.50 9.11 -2.96
C ILE A 92 -10.70 8.02 -1.91
N LYS A 93 -9.63 7.55 -1.27
CA LYS A 93 -9.69 6.54 -0.20
C LYS A 93 -10.54 7.05 0.97
N LEU A 94 -10.30 8.25 1.46
CA LEU A 94 -11.07 8.85 2.56
C LEU A 94 -12.53 9.08 2.18
N HIS A 95 -12.80 9.54 0.95
CA HIS A 95 -14.15 9.71 0.44
C HIS A 95 -14.90 8.37 0.26
N ASN A 96 -14.22 7.26 0.02
CA ASN A 96 -14.85 5.94 -0.04
C ASN A 96 -15.06 5.34 1.36
N ASP A 97 -14.22 5.72 2.32
CA ASP A 97 -14.23 5.17 3.67
C ASP A 97 -15.08 5.95 4.68
N TYR A 98 -15.50 7.19 4.35
CA TYR A 98 -16.24 8.10 5.25
C TYR A 98 -17.45 7.48 5.95
N LYS A 99 -18.14 6.54 5.28
CA LYS A 99 -19.35 5.88 5.82
C LYS A 99 -19.04 4.84 6.91
N TYR A 100 -17.79 4.39 6.98
CA TYR A 100 -17.36 3.27 7.84
C TYR A 100 -16.39 3.69 8.94
N LYS A 101 -16.08 4.99 9.05
CA LYS A 101 -15.44 5.60 10.21
C LYS A 101 -16.51 6.05 11.21
#